data_AF-U6R7J5-F1
#
_entry.id   AF-U6R7J5-F1
#
_cell.length_a   1.000
_cell.length_b   1.000
_cell.length_c   1.000
_cell.angle_alpha   90.00
_cell.angle_beta   90.00
_cell.angle_gamma   90.00
#
_symmetry.space_group_name_H-M   'P 1'
#
loop_
_entity.id
_entity.type
_entity.pdbx_description
1 polymer ?
#
loop_
_entity_poly.entity_id
_entity_poly.type
_entity_poly.pdbx_seq_one_letter_code
_entity_poly.pdbx_strand_id
1 'polypeptide(L)'
;MENSELEVKIVPTNNRKETSKNVTVKKYKNTEVKQGSTIHYDLNSQSTSLGPRPPIIGLAHELGHADDFMNGRGVNWDKNNDNNVDDNEIDAVQKTENHAIEIENKVRKAMGEPLRPLDYFYNRKKK
;
A
#
# COMPACT_ATOMS: atom_id res chain seq x y z
N MET A 1 11.09 -27.52 5.08
CA MET A 1 11.46 -26.14 5.49
C MET A 1 10.16 -25.43 5.77
N GLU A 2 9.96 -24.93 6.98
CA GLU A 2 8.72 -24.26 7.38
C GLU A 2 8.45 -23.03 6.51
N ASN A 3 7.17 -22.79 6.18
CA ASN A 3 6.66 -21.65 5.41
C ASN A 3 6.83 -20.29 6.11
N SER A 4 7.78 -20.13 7.03
CA SER A 4 8.02 -18.90 7.82
C SER A 4 8.43 -17.70 6.95
N GLU A 5 8.75 -17.95 5.67
CA GLU A 5 9.04 -16.89 4.71
C GLU A 5 7.81 -16.16 4.16
N LEU A 6 6.60 -16.71 4.31
CA LEU A 6 5.34 -16.13 3.81
C LEU A 6 4.44 -15.58 4.93
N GLU A 7 5.02 -15.18 6.05
CA GLU A 7 4.29 -14.60 7.17
C GLU A 7 4.00 -13.11 6.95
N VAL A 8 2.76 -12.68 7.22
CA VAL A 8 2.39 -11.26 7.31
C VAL A 8 2.19 -10.88 8.77
N LYS A 9 3.02 -9.94 9.26
CA LYS A 9 2.94 -9.42 10.63
C LYS A 9 2.25 -8.06 10.63
N ILE A 10 1.34 -7.82 11.56
CA ILE A 10 0.75 -6.50 11.79
C ILE A 10 1.26 -6.00 13.13
N VAL A 11 1.91 -4.83 13.14
CA VAL A 11 2.49 -4.22 14.34
C VAL A 11 2.03 -2.76 14.46
N PRO A 12 1.78 -2.25 15.67
CA PRO A 12 1.40 -0.85 15.86
C PRO A 12 2.53 0.12 15.46
N THR A 13 2.18 1.28 14.90
CA THR A 13 3.13 2.35 14.51
C THR A 13 3.79 3.05 15.68
N ASN A 14 3.33 2.84 16.91
CA ASN A 14 3.89 3.39 18.16
C ASN A 14 5.40 3.10 18.31
N ASN A 15 5.92 2.12 17.56
CA ASN A 15 7.33 1.74 17.49
C ASN A 15 8.13 2.46 16.37
N ARG A 16 7.55 3.44 15.67
CA ARG A 16 8.20 4.28 14.64
C ARG A 16 8.13 5.76 15.05
N LYS A 17 9.14 6.55 14.64
CA LYS A 17 9.15 8.02 14.80
C LYS A 17 7.88 8.65 14.20
N GLU A 18 7.39 9.70 14.87
CA GLU A 18 6.11 10.45 14.83
C GLU A 18 5.45 10.82 13.46
N THR A 19 5.90 10.30 12.32
CA THR A 19 5.37 10.62 10.98
C THR A 19 4.82 9.42 10.21
N SER A 20 4.81 8.22 10.81
CA SER A 20 4.51 6.99 10.09
C SER A 20 3.02 6.80 9.85
N LYS A 21 2.57 7.12 8.64
CA LYS A 21 1.36 6.58 8.03
C LYS A 21 1.42 5.04 8.02
N ASN A 22 0.27 4.39 7.89
CA ASN A 22 0.22 2.95 7.62
C ASN A 22 1.15 2.60 6.44
N VAL A 23 1.89 1.49 6.57
CA VAL A 23 2.82 1.08 5.53
C VAL A 23 3.17 -0.40 5.64
N THR A 24 3.26 -1.05 4.48
CA THR A 24 3.73 -2.42 4.33
C THR A 24 5.22 -2.45 3.99
N VAL A 25 6.00 -3.15 4.81
CA VAL A 25 7.45 -3.35 4.63
C VAL A 25 7.70 -4.77 4.12
N LYS A 26 8.21 -4.86 2.90
CA LYS A 26 8.63 -6.10 2.25
C LYS A 26 9.87 -6.71 2.91
N LYS A 27 10.00 -8.04 2.88
CA LYS A 27 11.13 -8.79 3.47
C LYS A 27 12.38 -8.76 2.59
N TYR A 28 12.21 -8.81 1.27
CA TYR A 28 13.27 -8.81 0.26
C TYR A 28 13.11 -7.60 -0.67
N LYS A 29 14.21 -7.14 -1.28
CA LYS A 29 14.16 -5.98 -2.21
C LYS A 29 13.30 -6.28 -3.44
N ASN A 30 13.50 -7.46 -4.04
CA ASN A 30 12.77 -7.94 -5.20
C ASN A 30 11.34 -8.32 -4.80
N THR A 31 10.35 -7.59 -5.31
CA THR A 31 8.93 -7.72 -4.95
C THR A 31 8.16 -8.75 -5.78
N GLU A 32 8.77 -9.26 -6.85
CA GLU A 32 8.20 -10.31 -7.71
C GLU A 32 8.42 -11.72 -7.11
N VAL A 33 9.28 -11.84 -6.09
CA VAL A 33 9.46 -13.08 -5.34
C VAL A 33 8.42 -13.16 -4.24
N LYS A 34 7.74 -14.31 -4.13
CA LYS A 34 6.79 -14.59 -3.04
C LYS A 34 7.46 -14.42 -1.69
N GLN A 35 6.89 -13.57 -0.85
CA GLN A 35 7.48 -13.21 0.43
C GLN A 35 6.45 -12.68 1.42
N GLY A 36 6.76 -12.85 2.70
CA GLY A 36 6.07 -12.21 3.80
C GLY A 36 6.38 -10.72 3.90
N SER A 37 5.68 -10.04 4.79
CA SER A 37 5.81 -8.60 5.02
C SER A 37 5.43 -8.20 6.43
N THR A 38 5.78 -6.97 6.82
CA THR A 38 5.34 -6.36 8.08
C THR A 38 4.53 -5.11 7.78
N ILE A 39 3.27 -5.10 8.19
CA ILE A 39 2.38 -3.95 8.14
C ILE A 39 2.54 -3.17 9.45
N HIS A 40 2.97 -1.93 9.34
CA HIS A 40 2.89 -0.97 10.44
C HIS A 40 1.55 -0.26 10.38
N TYR A 41 0.77 -0.38 11.45
CA TYR A 41 -0.60 0.10 11.51
C TYR A 41 -0.80 1.15 12.60
N ASP A 42 -1.30 2.33 12.21
CA ASP A 42 -1.67 3.42 13.11
C ASP A 42 -3.18 3.43 13.35
N LEU A 43 -3.56 3.03 14.56
CA LEU A 43 -4.96 3.06 15.03
C LEU A 43 -5.51 4.49 15.15
N ASN A 44 -4.64 5.50 15.23
CA ASN A 44 -5.02 6.91 15.35
C ASN A 44 -4.98 7.64 14.01
N SER A 45 -4.63 6.96 12.91
CA SER A 45 -4.64 7.57 11.57
C SER A 45 -6.07 7.75 11.08
N GLN A 46 -6.64 8.92 11.38
CA GLN A 46 -8.01 9.29 11.01
C GLN A 46 -8.09 10.06 9.68
N SER A 47 -6.96 10.41 9.08
CA SER A 47 -6.93 11.22 7.86
C SER A 47 -5.71 10.97 6.98
N THR A 48 -5.86 11.33 5.71
CA THR A 48 -4.79 11.41 4.72
C THR A 48 -4.82 12.81 4.08
N SER A 49 -3.86 13.11 3.19
CA SER A 49 -3.88 14.34 2.38
C SER A 49 -5.10 14.46 1.46
N LEU A 50 -5.96 13.44 1.40
CA LEU A 50 -7.17 13.37 0.59
C LEU A 50 -8.46 13.52 1.41
N GLY A 51 -8.36 13.65 2.74
CA GLY A 51 -9.48 13.75 3.65
C GLY A 51 -9.52 12.65 4.70
N PRO A 52 -10.63 12.53 5.44
CA PRO A 52 -10.82 11.51 6.46
C PRO A 52 -10.64 10.11 5.89
N ARG A 53 -9.89 9.27 6.60
CA ARG A 53 -9.72 7.85 6.28
C ARG A 53 -9.75 7.10 7.60
N PRO A 54 -10.83 6.36 7.90
CA PRO A 54 -10.85 5.45 9.03
C PRO A 54 -9.63 4.53 9.03
N PRO A 55 -8.99 4.29 10.18
CA PRO A 55 -7.81 3.43 10.28
C PRO A 55 -7.98 2.08 9.57
N ILE A 56 -9.16 1.46 9.68
CA ILE A 56 -9.48 0.16 9.07
C ILE A 56 -9.37 0.17 7.54
N ILE A 57 -9.76 1.28 6.89
CA ILE A 57 -9.60 1.45 5.44
C ILE A 57 -8.11 1.52 5.09
N GLY A 58 -7.33 2.19 5.94
CA GLY A 58 -5.89 2.21 5.79
C GLY A 58 -5.22 0.86 5.99
N LEU A 59 -5.70 0.03 6.91
CA LEU A 59 -5.21 -1.33 7.10
C LEU A 59 -5.54 -2.21 5.88
N ALA A 60 -6.75 -2.08 5.34
CA ALA A 60 -7.18 -2.83 4.15
C ALA A 60 -6.29 -2.54 2.94
N HIS A 61 -5.87 -1.28 2.77
CA HIS A 61 -4.91 -0.89 1.73
C HIS A 61 -3.57 -1.62 1.89
N GLU A 62 -2.99 -1.59 3.10
CA GLU A 62 -1.73 -2.30 3.39
C GLU A 62 -1.84 -3.82 3.22
N LEU A 63 -2.98 -4.41 3.57
CA LEU A 63 -3.22 -5.83 3.34
C LEU A 63 -3.21 -6.19 1.85
N GLY A 64 -3.66 -5.28 0.96
CA GLY A 64 -3.53 -5.48 -0.48
C GLY A 64 -2.07 -5.58 -0.93
N HIS A 65 -1.20 -4.68 -0.44
CA HIS A 65 0.23 -4.76 -0.71
C HIS A 65 0.87 -6.04 -0.16
N ALA A 66 0.48 -6.45 1.05
CA ALA A 66 0.96 -7.70 1.65
C ALA A 66 0.54 -8.93 0.83
N ASP A 67 -0.69 -8.96 0.33
CA ASP A 67 -1.18 -10.02 -0.56
C ASP A 67 -0.40 -10.06 -1.89
N ASP A 68 -0.06 -8.90 -2.46
CA ASP A 68 0.80 -8.87 -3.65
C ASP A 68 2.19 -9.44 -3.39
N PHE A 69 2.80 -9.14 -2.24
CA PHE A 69 4.09 -9.73 -1.87
C PHE A 69 3.99 -11.24 -1.63
N MET A 70 2.94 -11.72 -0.96
CA MET A 70 2.72 -13.15 -0.73
C MET A 70 2.58 -13.93 -2.04
N ASN A 71 2.01 -13.29 -3.07
CA ASN A 71 1.75 -13.92 -4.35
C ASN A 71 2.83 -13.64 -5.41
N GLY A 72 3.85 -12.84 -5.10
CA GLY A 72 4.91 -12.46 -6.06
C GLY A 72 4.38 -11.55 -7.18
N ARG A 73 3.33 -10.76 -6.88
CA ARG A 73 2.72 -9.80 -7.82
C ARG A 73 3.20 -8.37 -7.59
N GLY A 74 4.13 -8.15 -6.67
CA GLY A 74 4.69 -6.82 -6.46
C GLY A 74 5.47 -6.36 -7.69
N VAL A 75 5.43 -5.05 -7.97
CA VAL A 75 6.20 -4.46 -9.07
C VAL A 75 7.54 -3.99 -8.53
N ASN A 76 8.63 -4.34 -9.21
CA ASN A 76 9.95 -3.82 -8.90
C ASN A 76 10.06 -2.38 -9.41
N TRP A 77 9.79 -1.42 -8.53
CA TRP A 77 9.99 -0.01 -8.81
C TRP A 77 11.12 0.53 -7.93
N ASP A 78 12.25 0.85 -8.55
CA ASP A 78 13.27 1.70 -7.94
C ASP A 78 12.90 3.14 -8.28
N LYS A 79 12.48 3.92 -7.27
CA LYS A 79 12.18 5.34 -7.44
C LYS A 79 13.47 6.03 -7.91
N ASN A 80 13.50 6.50 -9.16
CA ASN A 80 14.60 7.36 -9.59
C ASN A 80 14.57 8.63 -8.73
N ASN A 81 15.73 8.98 -8.17
CA ASN A 81 15.88 10.13 -7.26
C ASN A 81 15.90 11.46 -8.01
N ASP A 82 16.02 11.42 -9.34
CA ASP A 82 15.98 12.59 -10.20
C ASP A 82 14.51 12.89 -10.49
N ASN A 83 14.07 14.12 -10.22
CA ASN A 83 12.68 14.61 -10.26
C ASN A 83 11.97 14.51 -11.64
N ASN A 84 12.44 13.68 -12.56
CA ASN A 84 11.81 13.33 -13.84
C ASN A 84 11.03 12.03 -13.68
N VAL A 85 9.78 12.14 -13.22
CA VAL A 85 8.84 11.02 -13.23
C VAL A 85 8.40 10.76 -14.68
N ASP A 86 9.00 9.76 -15.32
CA ASP A 86 8.60 9.29 -16.66
C ASP A 86 7.20 8.64 -16.59
N ASP A 87 6.45 8.65 -17.69
CA ASP A 87 5.11 8.04 -17.78
C ASP A 87 5.14 6.55 -17.40
N ASN A 88 6.24 5.85 -17.71
CA ASN A 88 6.47 4.47 -17.32
C ASN A 88 6.56 4.28 -15.79
N GLU A 89 7.08 5.26 -15.05
CA GLU A 89 7.13 5.20 -13.58
C GLU A 89 5.74 5.40 -12.97
N ILE A 90 4.91 6.24 -13.58
CA ILE A 90 3.52 6.45 -13.14
C ILE A 90 2.70 5.17 -13.36
N ASP A 91 2.86 4.53 -14.51
CA ASP A 91 2.26 3.24 -14.82
C ASP A 91 2.67 2.16 -13.80
N ALA A 92 3.95 2.10 -13.43
CA ALA A 92 4.45 1.16 -12.45
C ALA A 92 3.85 1.42 -11.05
N VAL A 93 3.87 2.68 -10.59
CA VAL A 93 3.27 3.08 -9.31
C VAL A 93 1.76 2.80 -9.31
N GLN A 94 1.07 3.10 -10.40
CA GLN A 94 -0.35 2.83 -10.50
C GLN A 94 -0.66 1.33 -10.44
N LYS A 95 0.13 0.50 -11.13
CA LYS A 95 0.01 -0.96 -11.05
C LYS A 95 0.25 -1.48 -9.63
N THR A 96 1.19 -0.90 -8.87
CA THR A 96 1.41 -1.28 -7.46
C THR A 96 0.24 -0.95 -6.54
N GLU A 97 -0.57 0.04 -6.90
CA GLU A 97 -1.62 0.57 -6.03
C GLU A 97 -3.02 0.08 -6.40
N ASN A 98 -3.26 -0.33 -7.65
CA ASN A 98 -4.58 -0.76 -8.12
C ASN A 98 -5.18 -1.84 -7.22
N HIS A 99 -4.43 -2.91 -6.97
CA HIS A 99 -4.94 -4.03 -6.18
C HIS A 99 -5.20 -3.63 -4.72
N ALA A 100 -4.31 -2.83 -4.11
CA ALA A 100 -4.53 -2.27 -2.78
C ALA A 100 -5.78 -1.38 -2.72
N ILE A 101 -6.03 -0.56 -3.74
CA ILE A 101 -7.23 0.28 -3.85
C ILE A 101 -8.48 -0.57 -4.07
N GLU A 102 -8.41 -1.68 -4.82
CA GLU A 102 -9.53 -2.60 -4.98
C GLU A 102 -9.94 -3.25 -3.64
N ILE A 103 -8.97 -3.71 -2.84
CA ILE A 103 -9.23 -4.24 -1.49
C ILE A 103 -9.76 -3.14 -0.56
N GLU A 104 -9.15 -1.94 -0.59
CA GLU A 104 -9.62 -0.76 0.14
C GLU A 104 -11.09 -0.45 -0.19
N ASN A 105 -11.47 -0.49 -1.47
CA ASN A 105 -12.82 -0.20 -1.95
C ASN A 105 -13.87 -1.23 -1.51
N LYS A 106 -13.49 -2.50 -1.31
CA LYS A 106 -14.39 -3.51 -0.72
C LYS A 106 -14.78 -3.10 0.71
N VAL A 107 -13.82 -2.63 1.50
CA VAL A 107 -14.06 -2.17 2.88
C VAL A 107 -14.82 -0.84 2.90
N ARG A 108 -14.46 0.12 2.04
CA ARG A 108 -15.20 1.38 1.89
C ARG A 108 -16.67 1.15 1.58
N LYS A 109 -16.98 0.27 0.62
CA LYS A 109 -18.35 -0.11 0.26
C LYS A 109 -19.12 -0.67 1.46
N ALA A 110 -18.50 -1.55 2.25
CA ALA A 110 -19.13 -2.12 3.45
C ALA A 110 -19.40 -1.08 4.54
N MET A 111 -18.59 -0.01 4.60
CA MET A 111 -18.73 1.08 5.57
C MET A 111 -19.60 2.26 5.09
N GLY A 112 -20.05 2.25 3.82
CA GLY A 112 -20.76 3.40 3.23
C GLY A 112 -19.86 4.60 2.91
N GLU A 113 -18.55 4.38 2.81
CA GLU A 113 -17.57 5.42 2.50
C GLU A 113 -17.41 5.61 0.98
N PRO A 114 -17.08 6.82 0.50
CA PRO A 114 -16.79 7.05 -0.91
C PRO A 114 -15.65 6.16 -1.42
N LEU A 115 -15.82 5.60 -2.62
CA LEU A 115 -14.79 4.78 -3.28
C LEU A 115 -13.62 5.66 -3.76
N ARG A 116 -12.40 5.12 -3.64
CA ARG A 116 -11.20 5.74 -4.22
C ARG A 116 -11.10 5.32 -5.69
N PRO A 117 -10.88 6.27 -6.63
CA PRO A 117 -10.73 5.93 -8.03
C PRO A 117 -9.42 5.17 -8.29
N LEU A 118 -9.44 4.25 -9.27
CA LEU A 118 -8.29 3.43 -9.62
C LEU A 118 -7.25 4.19 -10.43
N ASP A 119 -7.59 5.22 -11.18
CA ASP A 119 -6.67 6.05 -11.97
C ASP A 119 -6.04 7.20 -11.16
N TYR A 120 -5.87 6.99 -9.84
CA TYR A 120 -5.49 8.03 -8.89
C TYR A 120 -4.17 8.76 -9.26
N PHE A 121 -3.13 8.01 -9.66
CA PHE A 121 -1.84 8.61 -9.98
C PHE A 121 -1.86 9.31 -11.34
N TYR A 122 -2.67 8.85 -12.30
CA TYR A 122 -2.90 9.56 -13.56
C TYR A 122 -3.62 10.90 -13.36
N ASN A 123 -4.58 10.96 -12.44
CA ASN A 123 -5.35 12.18 -12.17
C ASN A 123 -4.58 13.26 -11.39
N ARG A 124 -3.44 12.92 -10.74
CA ARG A 124 -2.54 13.91 -10.12
C ARG A 124 -1.84 14.82 -11.13
N LYS A 125 -1.67 14.39 -12.39
CA LYS A 125 -1.05 15.18 -13.46
C LYS A 125 -1.94 16.32 -13.98
N LYS A 126 -3.26 16.29 -13.71
CA LYS A 126 -4.22 17.27 -14.25
C LYS A 126 -4.45 18.48 -13.36
N LYS A 127 -3.72 18.62 -12.25
CA LYS A 127 -3.79 19.77 -11.34
C LYS A 127 -2.53 20.60 -11.38
#